data_AF-A0A0V0Q246-F1
#
_entry.id   AF-A0A0V0Q246-F1
#
_cell.length_a   1.000
_cell.length_b   1.000
_cell.length_c   1.000
_cell.angle_alpha   90.00
_cell.angle_beta   90.00
_cell.angle_gamma   90.00
#
_symmetry.space_group_name_H-M   'P 1'
#
loop_
_entity.id
_entity.type
_entity.pdbx_description
1 polymer ?
#
loop_
_entity_poly.entity_id
_entity_poly.type
_entity_poly.pdbx_seq_one_letter_code
_entity_poly.pdbx_strand_id
1 'polypeptide(L)'
;MNQFIVTDGPETKVEGQQLFSVRLIDRRTGEVPSVNGIPLSILTQSPRSAVASFMRGRSRMLWRIEVEPVNAPLGGSNHGMAY
;
A
#
# COMPACT_ATOMS: atom_id res chain seq x y z
N MET A 1 29.46 -1.13 -40.14
CA MET A 1 27.99 -1.04 -40.33
C MET A 1 27.35 -2.23 -39.63
N ASN A 2 26.40 -1.95 -38.73
CA ASN A 2 25.09 -2.61 -38.59
C ASN A 2 24.46 -2.10 -37.30
N GLN A 3 23.68 -1.02 -37.45
CA GLN A 3 22.82 -0.47 -36.40
C GLN A 3 21.66 -1.44 -36.16
N PHE A 4 21.53 -1.90 -34.92
CA PHE A 4 20.28 -2.48 -34.45
C PHE A 4 19.34 -1.32 -34.14
N ILE A 5 18.27 -1.21 -34.91
CA ILE A 5 17.17 -0.28 -34.65
C ILE A 5 16.53 -0.74 -33.33
N VAL A 6 16.87 -0.05 -32.24
CA VAL A 6 16.09 -0.11 -31.00
C VAL A 6 14.79 0.63 -31.32
N THR A 7 13.73 -0.13 -31.58
CA THR A 7 12.38 0.42 -31.60
C THR A 7 12.10 0.93 -30.20
N ASP A 8 12.15 2.25 -30.03
CA ASP A 8 11.43 2.99 -28.99
C ASP A 8 9.93 2.73 -29.21
N GLY A 9 9.48 1.53 -28.87
CA GLY A 9 8.07 1.30 -28.56
C GLY A 9 7.79 2.11 -27.30
N PRO A 10 6.59 2.70 -27.15
CA PRO A 10 6.31 3.59 -26.03
C PRO A 10 6.72 2.83 -24.78
N GLU A 11 7.69 3.39 -24.07
CA GLU A 11 8.15 2.88 -22.80
C GLU A 11 6.89 2.61 -22.00
N THR A 12 6.45 1.36 -22.00
CA THR A 12 5.50 0.89 -21.01
C THR A 12 6.39 0.92 -19.80
N LYS A 13 6.44 2.09 -19.15
CA LYS A 13 6.87 2.17 -17.78
C LYS A 13 6.17 0.98 -17.16
N VAL A 14 6.96 0.00 -16.75
CA VAL A 14 6.57 -0.85 -15.65
C VAL A 14 6.48 0.11 -14.47
N GLU A 15 5.40 0.91 -14.44
CA GLU A 15 4.87 1.51 -13.24
C GLU A 15 4.52 0.29 -12.42
N GLY A 16 5.53 -0.22 -11.70
CA GLY A 16 5.44 -1.45 -10.95
C GLY A 16 4.18 -1.34 -10.13
N GLN A 17 3.22 -2.23 -10.41
CA GLN A 17 1.87 -2.13 -9.86
C GLN A 17 1.98 -1.96 -8.35
N GLN A 18 1.74 -0.74 -7.86
CA GLN A 18 2.06 -0.34 -6.50
C GLN A 18 1.28 -1.25 -5.55
N LEU A 19 2.03 -2.05 -4.77
CA LEU A 19 1.44 -2.87 -3.72
C LEU A 19 1.21 -2.03 -2.48
N PHE A 20 0.10 -2.30 -1.81
CA PHE A 20 -0.29 -1.72 -0.54
C PHE A 20 -0.51 -2.83 0.47
N SER A 21 0.06 -2.66 1.66
CA SER A 21 -0.29 -3.39 2.85
C SER A 21 -1.50 -2.74 3.50
N VAL A 22 -2.55 -3.53 3.70
CA VAL A 22 -3.79 -3.09 4.35
C VAL A 22 -3.94 -3.86 5.64
N ARG A 23 -3.98 -3.13 6.77
CA ARG A 23 -4.07 -3.70 8.12
C ARG A 23 -5.34 -3.21 8.81
N LEU A 24 -6.04 -4.12 9.47
CA LEU A 24 -7.11 -3.78 10.40
C LEU A 24 -6.50 -3.49 11.76
N ILE A 25 -6.93 -2.42 12.43
CA ILE A 25 -6.48 -2.03 13.76
C ILE A 25 -7.70 -1.98 14.69
N ASP A 26 -7.62 -2.68 15.81
CA ASP A 26 -8.58 -2.53 16.90
C ASP A 26 -8.27 -1.22 17.63
N ARG A 27 -9.22 -0.28 17.65
CA ARG A 27 -9.04 1.02 18.30
C ARG A 27 -9.03 0.94 19.82
N ARG A 28 -9.50 -0.17 20.39
CA ARG A 28 -9.54 -0.38 21.84
C ARG A 28 -8.18 -0.77 22.39
N THR A 29 -7.43 -1.59 21.63
CA THR A 29 -6.11 -2.09 22.03
C THR A 29 -4.97 -1.41 21.27
N GLY A 30 -5.25 -0.81 20.11
CA GLY A 30 -4.24 -0.25 19.22
C GLY A 30 -3.51 -1.29 18.36
N GLU A 31 -3.94 -2.54 18.40
CA GLU A 31 -3.21 -3.67 17.80
C GLU A 31 -3.87 -4.18 16.51
N VAL A 32 -3.09 -4.87 15.68
CA VAL A 32 -3.60 -5.64 14.55
C VAL A 32 -4.20 -6.95 15.10
N PRO A 33 -5.51 -7.19 14.92
CA PRO A 33 -6.11 -8.43 15.40
C PRO A 33 -5.48 -9.61 14.65
N SER A 34 -5.20 -10.68 15.37
CA SER A 34 -4.64 -11.90 14.81
C SER A 34 -5.65 -13.03 14.86
N VAL A 35 -5.71 -13.84 13.80
CA VAL A 35 -6.52 -15.06 13.74
C VAL A 35 -5.56 -16.24 13.77
N ASN A 36 -5.67 -17.09 14.80
CA ASN A 36 -4.74 -18.20 15.04
C ASN A 36 -3.26 -17.76 15.09
N GLY A 37 -2.98 -16.60 15.68
CA GLY A 37 -1.63 -16.03 15.77
C GLY A 37 -1.13 -15.34 14.49
N ILE A 38 -1.93 -15.31 13.42
CA ILE A 38 -1.58 -14.64 12.15
C ILE A 38 -2.22 -13.25 12.12
N PRO A 39 -1.45 -12.16 11.98
CA PRO A 39 -2.01 -10.81 11.93
C PRO A 39 -2.89 -10.63 10.71
N LEU A 40 -4.05 -9.99 10.88
CA LEU A 40 -5.01 -9.77 9.81
C LEU A 40 -4.59 -8.59 8.93
N SER A 41 -3.62 -8.84 8.06
CA SER A 41 -3.15 -7.94 7.02
C SER A 41 -3.19 -8.59 5.65
N ILE A 42 -3.38 -7.80 4.59
CA ILE A 42 -3.29 -8.30 3.21
C ILE A 42 -2.43 -7.36 2.36
N LEU A 43 -1.81 -7.94 1.34
CA LEU A 43 -1.18 -7.19 0.26
C LEU A 43 -2.15 -7.09 -0.93
N THR A 44 -2.31 -5.90 -1.48
CA THR A 44 -3.20 -5.66 -2.61
C THR A 44 -2.71 -4.51 -3.49
N GLN A 45 -3.05 -4.57 -4.77
CA GLN A 45 -2.93 -3.43 -5.69
C GLN A 45 -4.16 -2.52 -5.64
N SER A 46 -5.24 -2.96 -4.98
CA SER A 46 -6.53 -2.27 -4.89
C SER A 46 -6.90 -1.99 -3.43
N PRO A 47 -6.20 -1.05 -2.76
CA PRO A 47 -6.38 -0.81 -1.33
C PRO A 47 -7.81 -0.35 -0.97
N ARG A 48 -8.49 0.38 -1.85
CA ARG A 48 -9.88 0.82 -1.62
C ARG A 48 -10.86 -0.35 -1.50
N SER A 49 -10.77 -1.33 -2.39
CA SER A 49 -11.63 -2.52 -2.36
C SER A 49 -11.34 -3.39 -1.14
N ALA A 50 -10.07 -3.50 -0.76
CA ALA A 50 -9.65 -4.16 0.48
C ALA A 50 -10.24 -3.47 1.72
N VAL A 51 -10.10 -2.15 1.84
CA VAL A 51 -10.66 -1.35 2.94
C VAL A 51 -12.16 -1.58 3.07
N ALA A 52 -12.91 -1.53 1.97
CA ALA A 52 -14.35 -1.78 1.98
C ALA A 52 -14.69 -3.19 2.47
N SER A 53 -13.92 -4.18 2.04
CA SER A 53 -14.11 -5.58 2.45
C SER A 53 -13.80 -5.78 3.92
N PHE A 54 -12.73 -5.17 4.43
CA PHE A 54 -12.41 -5.17 5.85
C PHE A 54 -13.45 -4.42 6.68
N MET A 55 -14.00 -3.31 6.22
CA MET A 55 -14.96 -2.55 7.03
C MET A 55 -16.40 -3.08 6.94
N ARG A 56 -16.69 -4.04 6.04
CA ARG A 56 -18.01 -4.63 5.90
C ARG A 56 -18.46 -5.28 7.22
N GLY A 57 -19.59 -4.83 7.76
CA GLY A 57 -20.14 -5.34 9.02
C GLY A 57 -19.34 -4.94 10.27
N ARG A 58 -18.33 -4.06 10.15
CA ARG A 58 -17.51 -3.57 11.27
C ARG A 58 -17.85 -2.12 11.61
N SER A 59 -17.89 -1.80 12.91
CA SER A 59 -18.10 -0.42 13.36
C SER A 59 -16.81 0.40 13.31
N ARG A 60 -16.88 1.61 12.72
CA ARG A 60 -15.77 2.59 12.67
C ARG A 60 -15.36 3.13 14.04
N MET A 61 -16.20 2.97 15.05
CA MET A 61 -15.86 3.35 16.43
C MET A 61 -14.84 2.38 17.03
N LEU A 62 -14.89 1.10 16.62
CA LEU A 62 -14.05 0.04 17.17
C LEU A 62 -12.87 -0.31 16.25
N TRP A 63 -13.02 -0.08 14.95
CA TRP A 63 -12.05 -0.53 13.95
C TRP A 63 -11.54 0.64 13.09
N ARG A 64 -10.23 0.63 12.83
CA ARG A 64 -9.52 1.51 11.90
C ARG A 64 -8.82 0.65 10.84
N ILE A 65 -8.67 1.18 9.63
CA ILE A 65 -7.83 0.58 8.60
C ILE A 65 -6.62 1.47 8.38
N GLU A 66 -5.45 0.85 8.30
CA GLU A 66 -4.22 1.49 7.85
C GLU A 66 -3.82 0.91 6.50
N VAL A 67 -3.36 1.80 5.62
CA VAL A 67 -2.94 1.46 4.26
C VAL A 67 -1.57 2.03 4.04
N GLU A 68 -0.58 1.17 3.82
CA GLU A 68 0.81 1.57 3.59
C GLU A 68 1.33 1.01 2.25
N PRO A 69 1.95 1.83 1.40
CA PRO A 69 2.62 1.33 0.19
C PRO A 69 3.83 0.45 0.56
N VAL A 70 3.95 -0.72 -0.07
CA VAL A 70 5.00 -1.72 0.23
C VAL A 70 6.36 -1.33 -0.36
N ASN A 71 6.35 -0.54 -1.43
CA ASN A 71 7.56 -0.10 -2.12
C ASN A 71 7.56 1.41 -2.36
N ALA A 72 6.99 2.20 -1.44
CA ALA A 72 7.17 3.64 -1.55
C ALA A 72 8.69 3.91 -1.56
N PRO A 73 9.24 4.56 -2.60
CA PRO A 73 10.61 5.03 -2.51
C PRO A 73 10.69 5.84 -1.22
N LEU A 74 11.73 5.60 -0.42
CA LEU A 74 12.06 6.40 0.75
C LEU A 74 12.43 7.82 0.24
N GLY A 75 11.40 8.56 -0.18
CA GLY A 75 11.47 9.91 -0.72
C GLY A 75 11.58 10.84 0.47
N GLY A 76 12.82 11.29 0.69
CA GLY A 76 13.28 12.03 1.84
C GLY A 76 12.33 13.10 2.34
N SER A 77 12.24 13.16 3.66
CA SER A 77 11.82 14.35 4.39
C SER A 77 12.35 15.60 3.69
N ASN A 78 11.45 16.35 3.07
CA ASN A 78 11.67 17.74 2.69
C ASN A 78 12.02 18.52 3.98
N HIS A 79 13.30 18.56 4.35
CA HIS A 79 13.84 19.55 5.27
C HIS A 79 14.81 20.45 4.51
N GLY A 80 14.32 21.00 3.39
CA GLY A 80 14.84 22.18 2.76
C GLY A 80 13.85 23.32 2.99
N MET A 81 13.90 23.92 4.18
CA MET A 81 13.40 25.27 4.46
C MET A 81 14.60 25.98 5.09
N ALA A 82 15.27 26.85 4.32
CA ALA A 82 15.16 28.32 4.41
C ALA A 82 15.72 28.80 5.77
N TYR A 83 16.75 29.64 5.88
CA TYR A 83 17.16 30.81 5.10
C TYR A 83 18.67 31.01 5.20
#